data_AF-A0A943HK83-F1
#
_entry.id   AF-A0A943HK83-F1
#
_cell.length_a   1.000
_cell.length_b   1.000
_cell.length_c   1.000
_cell.angle_alpha   90.00
_cell.angle_beta   90.00
_cell.angle_gamma   90.00
#
_symmetry.space_group_name_H-M   'P 1'
#
loop_
_entity.id
_entity.type
_entity.pdbx_description
1 polymer ?
#
loop_
_entity_poly.entity_id
_entity_poly.type
_entity_poly.pdbx_seq_one_letter_code
_entity_poly.pdbx_strand_id
1 'polypeptide(L)'
;MTNNQIIRNEAARLDPATLHAIATAHHTPDEIAAIAAACKTTDENGNEQPATVADVEIMLAADELHTFDHWKKEGKSVKKGEKHLVCCYLWKYTTKPSKEQREKAAAEGKEAAPDPHYYPTKSHLFSCLQVESSKPAPQARFKSTAEIIAYNKQLAAERKAAKEAAAKAAAEAARPAPIVVEEHHELPDLVHVEPLPTKPAPKKSRTTKKPAAVAVDMEELEPVFEKWYSNFYRTHDDNDSKEYREAVKTFDQKSKNDPEFSSIVQQFTNHRCDFISSDREAAAFVMALDELNHKRNAPEMVPSVQQLDFESIAANLLA
;
A
#
# COMPACT_ATOMS: atom_id res chain seq x y z
N MET A 1 -29.24 -12.48 -17.14
CA MET A 1 -29.22 -12.60 -15.66
C MET A 1 -29.01 -11.20 -15.08
N THR A 2 -29.87 -10.75 -14.18
CA THR A 2 -29.82 -9.40 -13.60
C THR A 2 -28.86 -9.35 -12.41
N ASN A 3 -28.45 -8.15 -11.97
CA ASN A 3 -27.58 -8.00 -10.80
C ASN A 3 -28.20 -8.64 -9.55
N ASN A 4 -29.50 -8.43 -9.29
CA ASN A 4 -30.18 -9.02 -8.12
C ASN A 4 -30.31 -10.56 -8.21
N GLN A 5 -30.25 -11.16 -9.40
CA GLN A 5 -30.13 -12.62 -9.55
C GLN A 5 -28.70 -13.09 -9.27
N ILE A 6 -27.69 -12.35 -9.73
CA ILE A 6 -26.28 -12.65 -9.45
C ILE A 6 -26.01 -12.55 -7.94
N ILE A 7 -26.44 -11.47 -7.28
CA ILE A 7 -26.24 -11.26 -5.84
C ILE A 7 -26.91 -12.38 -5.02
N ARG A 8 -28.16 -12.77 -5.32
CA ARG A 8 -28.83 -13.89 -4.64
C ARG A 8 -28.10 -15.23 -4.83
N ASN A 9 -27.66 -15.54 -6.05
CA ASN A 9 -26.92 -16.79 -6.31
C ASN A 9 -25.54 -16.84 -5.64
N GLU A 10 -24.91 -15.70 -5.41
CA GLU A 10 -23.65 -15.61 -4.67
C GLU A 10 -23.87 -15.58 -3.15
N ALA A 11 -24.94 -14.94 -2.67
CA ALA A 11 -25.35 -14.97 -1.26
C ALA A 11 -25.65 -16.40 -0.79
N ALA A 12 -26.28 -17.22 -1.64
CA ALA A 12 -26.53 -18.65 -1.37
C ALA A 12 -25.24 -19.49 -1.15
N ARG A 13 -24.04 -18.93 -1.36
CA ARG A 13 -22.74 -19.57 -1.08
C ARG A 13 -22.12 -19.13 0.25
N LEU A 14 -22.70 -18.13 0.92
CA LEU A 14 -22.29 -17.73 2.27
C LEU A 14 -22.70 -18.80 3.28
N ASP A 15 -22.05 -18.78 4.45
CA ASP A 15 -22.42 -19.70 5.51
C ASP A 15 -23.81 -19.33 6.10
N PRO A 16 -24.61 -20.33 6.52
CA PRO A 16 -25.95 -20.07 7.05
C PRO A 16 -26.00 -19.15 8.28
N ALA A 17 -24.94 -19.12 9.10
CA ALA A 17 -24.91 -18.25 10.28
C ALA A 17 -24.74 -16.77 9.90
N THR A 18 -23.89 -16.47 8.92
CA THR A 18 -23.77 -15.14 8.30
C THR A 18 -25.08 -14.71 7.62
N LEU A 19 -25.73 -15.60 6.87
CA LEU A 19 -27.02 -15.30 6.23
C LEU A 19 -28.10 -14.96 7.28
N HIS A 20 -28.24 -15.81 8.31
CA HIS A 20 -29.14 -15.56 9.44
C HIS A 20 -28.82 -14.24 10.16
N ALA A 21 -27.54 -13.95 10.42
CA ALA A 21 -27.13 -12.71 11.09
C ALA A 21 -27.41 -11.44 10.26
N ILE A 22 -27.34 -11.51 8.93
CA ILE A 22 -27.66 -10.38 8.05
C ILE A 22 -29.18 -10.21 7.97
N ALA A 23 -29.94 -11.28 7.75
CA ALA A 23 -31.40 -11.23 7.69
C ALA A 23 -32.02 -10.72 9.01
N THR A 24 -31.50 -11.18 10.15
CA THR A 24 -31.96 -10.74 11.48
C THR A 24 -31.51 -9.34 11.90
N ALA A 25 -30.72 -8.64 11.07
CA ALA A 25 -30.39 -7.24 11.30
C ALA A 25 -31.62 -6.33 11.17
N HIS A 26 -32.56 -6.66 10.26
CA HIS A 26 -33.76 -5.87 9.98
C HIS A 26 -35.08 -6.65 10.09
N HIS A 27 -35.04 -7.98 10.25
CA HIS A 27 -36.24 -8.82 10.36
C HIS A 27 -36.21 -9.70 11.61
N THR A 28 -37.35 -9.83 12.30
CA THR A 28 -37.51 -10.78 13.39
C THR A 28 -37.64 -12.22 12.87
N PRO A 29 -37.29 -13.25 13.65
CA PRO A 29 -37.49 -14.65 13.25
C PRO A 29 -38.94 -14.98 12.87
N ASP A 30 -39.92 -14.37 13.55
CA ASP A 30 -41.34 -14.54 13.27
C ASP A 30 -41.74 -13.92 11.92
N GLU A 31 -41.17 -12.75 11.55
CA GLU A 31 -41.37 -12.14 10.23
C GLU A 31 -40.72 -12.98 9.12
N ILE A 32 -39.52 -13.52 9.34
CA ILE A 32 -38.85 -14.41 8.38
C ILE A 32 -39.69 -15.67 8.17
N ALA A 33 -40.21 -16.28 9.24
CA ALA A 33 -41.11 -17.44 9.15
C ALA A 33 -42.44 -17.10 8.45
N ALA A 34 -43.01 -15.92 8.67
CA ALA A 34 -44.21 -15.46 7.99
C ALA A 34 -43.98 -15.22 6.48
N ILE A 35 -42.84 -14.66 6.10
CA ILE A 35 -42.42 -14.50 4.70
C ILE A 35 -42.22 -15.88 4.06
N ALA A 36 -41.58 -16.83 4.76
CA ALA A 36 -41.38 -18.20 4.27
C ALA A 36 -42.71 -18.92 3.99
N ALA A 37 -43.69 -18.77 4.89
CA ALA A 37 -45.03 -19.31 4.70
C ALA A 37 -45.83 -18.64 3.57
N ALA A 38 -45.53 -17.38 3.23
CA ALA A 38 -46.21 -16.63 2.16
C ALA A 38 -45.55 -16.80 0.78
N CYS A 39 -44.23 -17.05 0.74
CA CYS A 39 -43.47 -17.24 -0.49
C CYS A 39 -43.54 -18.69 -0.99
N LYS A 40 -43.39 -18.86 -2.30
CA LYS A 40 -43.25 -20.17 -2.95
C LYS A 40 -41.87 -20.31 -3.56
N THR A 41 -41.32 -21.52 -3.48
CA THR A 41 -40.14 -21.96 -4.22
C THR A 41 -40.55 -23.08 -5.17
N THR A 42 -39.69 -23.37 -6.15
CA THR A 42 -39.85 -24.51 -7.06
C THR A 42 -38.76 -25.52 -6.75
N ASP A 43 -39.14 -26.79 -6.52
CA ASP A 43 -38.18 -27.87 -6.26
C ASP A 43 -37.42 -28.28 -7.55
N GLU A 44 -36.44 -29.17 -7.42
CA GLU A 44 -35.66 -29.71 -8.55
C GLU A 44 -36.53 -30.48 -9.57
N ASN A 45 -37.75 -30.86 -9.22
CA ASN A 45 -38.70 -31.58 -10.05
C ASN A 45 -39.74 -30.65 -10.72
N GLY A 46 -39.72 -29.35 -10.45
CA GLY A 46 -40.67 -28.37 -10.99
C GLY A 46 -41.95 -28.18 -10.17
N ASN A 47 -42.07 -28.77 -8.98
CA ASN A 47 -43.23 -28.60 -8.10
C ASN A 47 -43.13 -27.29 -7.30
N GLU A 48 -44.25 -26.61 -7.11
CA GLU A 48 -44.34 -25.49 -6.17
C GLU A 48 -44.45 -25.99 -4.73
N GLN A 49 -43.57 -25.52 -3.85
CA GLN A 49 -43.62 -25.73 -2.40
C GLN A 49 -43.49 -24.38 -1.67
N PRO A 50 -43.86 -24.27 -0.38
CA PRO A 50 -43.56 -23.08 0.42
C PRO A 50 -42.05 -22.82 0.46
N ALA A 51 -41.65 -21.55 0.52
CA ALA A 51 -40.24 -21.21 0.74
C ALA A 51 -39.79 -21.71 2.12
N THR A 52 -38.56 -22.20 2.23
CA THR A 52 -37.98 -22.49 3.55
C THR A 52 -37.51 -21.19 4.21
N VAL A 53 -37.32 -21.22 5.53
CA VAL A 53 -36.69 -20.12 6.28
C VAL A 53 -35.33 -19.78 5.68
N ALA A 54 -34.54 -20.80 5.28
CA ALA A 54 -33.22 -20.59 4.66
C ALA A 54 -33.31 -19.90 3.28
N ASP A 55 -34.32 -20.22 2.45
CA ASP A 55 -34.52 -19.54 1.16
C ASP A 55 -34.83 -18.05 1.35
N VAL A 56 -35.61 -17.73 2.39
CA VAL A 56 -35.94 -16.35 2.77
C VAL A 56 -34.74 -15.63 3.37
N GLU A 57 -33.95 -16.28 4.23
CA GLU A 57 -32.71 -15.72 4.78
C GLU A 57 -31.70 -15.40 3.67
N ILE A 58 -31.56 -16.27 2.66
CA ILE A 58 -30.74 -16.00 1.46
C ILE A 58 -31.27 -14.78 0.71
N MET A 59 -32.58 -14.67 0.51
CA MET A 59 -33.20 -13.53 -0.18
C MET A 59 -32.97 -12.21 0.57
N LEU A 60 -33.29 -12.17 1.87
CA LEU A 60 -33.15 -10.97 2.71
C LEU A 60 -31.69 -10.56 2.88
N ALA A 61 -30.78 -11.53 3.09
CA ALA A 61 -29.36 -11.23 3.18
C ALA A 61 -28.77 -10.73 1.84
N ALA A 62 -29.27 -11.23 0.71
CA ALA A 62 -28.88 -10.74 -0.61
C ALA A 62 -29.35 -9.31 -0.89
N ASP A 63 -30.54 -8.95 -0.43
CA ASP A 63 -31.04 -7.57 -0.54
C ASP A 63 -30.23 -6.60 0.33
N GLU A 64 -29.60 -7.05 1.42
CA GLU A 64 -28.66 -6.28 2.26
C GLU A 64 -27.17 -6.36 1.80
N LEU A 65 -26.86 -6.97 0.65
CA LEU A 65 -25.49 -7.05 0.11
C LEU A 65 -25.23 -5.99 -0.95
N HIS A 66 -24.41 -4.99 -0.62
CA HIS A 66 -24.20 -3.82 -1.48
C HIS A 66 -22.72 -3.44 -1.65
N THR A 67 -22.42 -2.80 -2.80
CA THR A 67 -21.09 -2.23 -3.07
C THR A 67 -20.78 -1.04 -2.17
N PHE A 68 -19.50 -0.78 -1.90
CA PHE A 68 -19.05 0.41 -1.16
C PHE A 68 -19.65 1.74 -1.69
N ASP A 69 -19.72 1.90 -3.02
CA ASP A 69 -20.33 3.08 -3.66
C ASP A 69 -21.84 3.25 -3.39
N HIS A 70 -22.54 2.15 -3.11
CA HIS A 70 -23.95 2.19 -2.71
C HIS A 70 -24.03 2.60 -1.24
N TRP A 71 -23.30 1.95 -0.33
CA TRP A 71 -23.29 2.30 1.09
C TRP A 71 -22.95 3.77 1.33
N LYS A 72 -21.99 4.31 0.56
CA LYS A 72 -21.61 5.72 0.59
C LYS A 72 -22.75 6.68 0.23
N LYS A 73 -23.70 6.27 -0.64
CA LYS A 73 -24.90 7.06 -0.98
C LYS A 73 -25.93 7.00 0.15
N GLU A 74 -26.04 5.86 0.82
CA GLU A 74 -26.82 5.67 2.05
C GLU A 74 -26.21 6.37 3.28
N GLY A 75 -25.16 7.18 3.10
CA GLY A 75 -24.46 7.85 4.20
C GLY A 75 -23.68 6.90 5.11
N LYS A 76 -23.50 5.64 4.73
CA LYS A 76 -22.75 4.61 5.48
C LYS A 76 -21.37 4.38 4.85
N SER A 77 -20.42 3.91 5.65
CA SER A 77 -19.09 3.46 5.18
C SER A 77 -18.80 2.09 5.74
N VAL A 78 -18.10 1.25 4.97
CA VAL A 78 -17.52 0.01 5.49
C VAL A 78 -16.55 0.34 6.62
N LYS A 79 -16.62 -0.42 7.72
CA LYS A 79 -15.77 -0.27 8.90
C LYS A 79 -14.31 -0.58 8.55
N LYS A 80 -13.37 0.07 9.22
CA LYS A 80 -11.93 -0.11 8.95
C LYS A 80 -11.49 -1.56 9.24
N GLY A 81 -10.98 -2.26 8.23
CA GLY A 81 -10.45 -3.63 8.34
C GLY A 81 -11.40 -4.73 7.87
N GLU A 82 -12.67 -4.41 7.58
CA GLU A 82 -13.63 -5.35 7.03
C GLU A 82 -13.27 -5.79 5.61
N LYS A 83 -13.34 -7.10 5.34
CA LYS A 83 -13.22 -7.68 4.00
C LYS A 83 -14.61 -7.93 3.42
N HIS A 84 -14.75 -7.83 2.10
CA HIS A 84 -16.02 -8.09 1.42
C HIS A 84 -16.46 -9.55 1.61
N LEU A 85 -17.76 -9.77 1.84
CA LEU A 85 -18.33 -11.12 1.97
C LEU A 85 -18.45 -11.81 0.60
N VAL A 86 -18.79 -11.04 -0.44
CA VAL A 86 -18.98 -11.55 -1.80
C VAL A 86 -18.16 -10.74 -2.79
N CYS A 87 -17.54 -11.43 -3.75
CA CYS A 87 -16.85 -10.85 -4.89
C CYS A 87 -17.40 -11.46 -6.19
N CYS A 88 -18.18 -10.68 -6.95
CA CYS A 88 -18.84 -11.16 -8.16
C CYS A 88 -18.80 -10.13 -9.30
N TYR A 89 -19.19 -10.53 -10.51
CA TYR A 89 -19.27 -9.63 -11.66
C TYR A 89 -20.69 -9.08 -11.80
N LEU A 90 -20.86 -7.77 -11.61
CA LEU A 90 -22.14 -7.08 -11.79
C LEU A 90 -22.13 -6.27 -13.09
N TRP A 91 -23.26 -6.23 -13.77
CA TRP A 91 -23.45 -5.40 -14.96
C TRP A 91 -23.45 -3.92 -14.56
N LYS A 92 -22.51 -3.14 -15.11
CA LYS A 92 -22.48 -1.68 -15.00
C LYS A 92 -22.89 -1.07 -16.33
N TYR A 93 -23.78 -0.09 -16.27
CA TYR A 93 -24.14 0.74 -17.42
C TYR A 93 -23.05 1.79 -17.68
N THR A 94 -22.76 2.05 -18.94
CA THR A 94 -21.92 3.17 -19.38
C THR A 94 -22.43 3.72 -20.70
N THR A 95 -22.22 5.01 -20.93
CA THR A 95 -22.33 5.67 -22.24
C THR A 95 -20.97 6.03 -22.81
N LYS A 96 -19.89 5.76 -22.07
CA LYS A 96 -18.51 6.09 -22.49
C LYS A 96 -18.07 5.13 -23.61
N PRO A 97 -17.69 5.64 -24.78
CA PRO A 97 -17.10 4.83 -25.83
C PRO A 97 -15.81 4.14 -25.38
N SER A 98 -15.54 3.00 -26.01
CA SER A 98 -14.35 2.19 -25.79
C SER A 98 -13.07 3.02 -25.96
N LYS A 99 -11.95 2.53 -25.41
CA LYS A 99 -10.66 3.21 -25.56
C LYS A 99 -10.32 3.41 -27.05
N GLU A 100 -10.52 2.38 -27.86
CA GLU A 100 -10.25 2.38 -29.31
C GLU A 100 -11.16 3.34 -30.07
N GLN A 101 -12.46 3.39 -29.74
CA GLN A 101 -13.40 4.35 -30.33
C GLN A 101 -12.99 5.79 -30.01
N ARG A 102 -12.54 6.07 -28.78
CA ARG A 102 -12.02 7.38 -28.37
C ARG A 102 -10.71 7.75 -29.05
N GLU A 103 -9.78 6.81 -29.18
CA GLU A 103 -8.50 7.03 -29.86
C GLU A 103 -8.70 7.25 -31.38
N LYS A 104 -9.59 6.48 -32.03
CA LYS A 104 -9.93 6.68 -33.44
C LYS A 104 -10.62 8.03 -33.68
N ALA A 105 -11.60 8.40 -32.86
CA ALA A 105 -12.27 9.69 -33.00
C ALA A 105 -11.28 10.85 -32.79
N ALA A 106 -10.42 10.76 -31.77
CA ALA A 106 -9.37 11.75 -31.52
C ALA A 106 -8.38 11.86 -32.70
N ALA A 107 -7.99 10.75 -33.33
CA ALA A 107 -7.16 10.75 -34.54
C ALA A 107 -7.87 11.38 -35.76
N GLU A 108 -9.21 11.29 -35.83
CA GLU A 108 -10.05 11.98 -36.82
C GLU A 108 -10.40 13.43 -36.43
N GLY A 109 -9.90 13.94 -35.29
CA GLY A 109 -10.22 15.29 -34.78
C GLY A 109 -11.67 15.46 -34.30
N LYS A 110 -12.35 14.35 -33.97
CA LYS A 110 -13.76 14.31 -33.54
C LYS A 110 -13.87 13.79 -32.10
N GLU A 111 -14.96 14.12 -31.43
CA GLU A 111 -15.35 13.41 -30.21
C GLU A 111 -15.97 12.05 -30.58
N ALA A 112 -15.67 11.01 -29.80
CA ALA A 112 -16.28 9.70 -30.03
C ALA A 112 -17.76 9.75 -29.63
N ALA A 113 -18.62 9.22 -30.51
CA ALA A 113 -20.04 9.09 -30.22
C ALA A 113 -20.26 8.28 -28.91
N PRO A 114 -21.27 8.64 -28.10
CA PRO A 114 -21.61 7.84 -26.93
C PRO A 114 -21.98 6.42 -27.34
N ASP A 115 -21.54 5.45 -26.55
CA ASP A 115 -21.78 4.02 -26.76
C ASP A 115 -22.51 3.44 -25.55
N PRO A 116 -23.87 3.48 -25.53
CA PRO A 116 -24.66 2.99 -24.42
C PRO A 116 -24.62 1.46 -24.34
N HIS A 117 -23.83 0.90 -23.43
CA HIS A 117 -23.72 -0.54 -23.22
C HIS A 117 -23.66 -0.93 -21.73
N TYR A 118 -23.90 -2.21 -21.48
CA TYR A 118 -23.64 -2.85 -20.18
C TYR A 118 -22.39 -3.73 -20.29
N TYR A 119 -21.52 -3.67 -19.29
CA TYR A 119 -20.34 -4.53 -19.19
C TYR A 119 -20.23 -5.11 -17.78
N PRO A 120 -19.78 -6.37 -17.63
CA PRO A 120 -19.58 -6.97 -16.32
C PRO A 120 -18.34 -6.36 -15.65
N THR A 121 -18.47 -5.95 -14.39
CA THR A 121 -17.38 -5.39 -13.60
C THR A 121 -17.26 -6.15 -12.28
N LYS A 122 -16.04 -6.60 -11.94
CA LYS A 122 -15.72 -7.18 -10.64
C LYS A 122 -16.12 -6.19 -9.53
N SER A 123 -16.99 -6.63 -8.64
CA SER A 123 -17.65 -5.82 -7.63
C SER A 123 -17.57 -6.53 -6.29
N HIS A 124 -17.19 -5.78 -5.26
CA HIS A 124 -17.05 -6.25 -3.89
C HIS A 124 -18.26 -5.82 -3.08
N LEU A 125 -18.94 -6.77 -2.44
CA LEU A 125 -20.18 -6.56 -1.69
C LEU A 125 -19.94 -6.75 -0.20
N PHE A 126 -20.55 -5.86 0.57
CA PHE A 126 -20.49 -5.81 2.02
C PHE A 126 -21.92 -5.79 2.55
N SER A 127 -22.16 -6.44 3.69
CA SER A 127 -23.49 -6.43 4.32
C SER A 127 -23.71 -5.23 5.22
N CYS A 128 -24.97 -5.00 5.61
CA CYS A 128 -25.37 -4.03 6.62
C CYS A 128 -24.58 -4.13 7.95
N LEU A 129 -24.11 -5.33 8.30
CA LEU A 129 -23.33 -5.58 9.52
C LEU A 129 -21.91 -4.99 9.45
N GLN A 130 -21.35 -4.86 8.25
CA GLN A 130 -19.96 -4.41 8.03
C GLN A 130 -19.82 -2.90 7.89
N VAL A 131 -20.93 -2.17 7.91
CA VAL A 131 -20.96 -0.72 7.73
C VAL A 131 -21.30 0.03 9.00
N GLU A 132 -20.84 1.26 9.09
CA GLU A 132 -21.18 2.23 10.12
C GLU A 132 -21.66 3.54 9.49
N SER A 133 -22.44 4.33 10.23
CA SER A 133 -22.83 5.67 9.79
C SER A 133 -21.58 6.52 9.55
N SER A 134 -21.43 7.10 8.36
CA SER A 134 -20.27 7.92 8.02
C SER A 134 -20.23 9.13 8.92
N LYS A 135 -19.17 9.25 9.73
CA LYS A 135 -18.89 10.51 10.43
C LYS A 135 -18.73 11.60 9.36
N PRO A 136 -19.37 12.78 9.51
CA PRO A 136 -19.13 13.88 8.60
C PRO A 136 -17.62 14.17 8.58
N ALA A 137 -17.03 14.23 7.39
CA ALA A 137 -15.62 14.55 7.26
C ALA A 137 -15.36 15.88 8.00
N PRO A 138 -14.30 15.99 8.83
CA PRO A 138 -13.98 17.23 9.50
C PRO A 138 -13.87 18.33 8.44
N GLN A 139 -14.59 19.44 8.64
CA GLN A 139 -14.67 20.51 7.64
C GLN A 139 -13.25 20.91 7.23
N ALA A 140 -12.97 20.86 5.93
CA ALA A 140 -11.66 21.20 5.41
C ALA A 140 -11.28 22.60 5.91
N ARG A 141 -10.10 22.71 6.56
CA ARG A 141 -9.61 23.96 7.18
C ARG A 141 -9.61 25.14 6.19
N PHE A 142 -9.49 24.83 4.91
CA PHE A 142 -9.64 25.76 3.80
C PHE A 142 -10.79 25.28 2.92
N LYS A 143 -11.72 26.18 2.61
CA LYS A 143 -12.93 25.93 1.80
C LYS A 143 -12.69 26.17 0.31
N SER A 144 -11.52 26.69 -0.07
CA SER A 144 -11.13 26.89 -1.46
C SER A 144 -9.60 26.87 -1.67
N THR A 145 -9.16 26.61 -2.89
CA THR A 145 -7.76 26.75 -3.31
C THR A 145 -7.23 28.17 -3.12
N ALA A 146 -8.10 29.19 -3.24
CA ALA A 146 -7.72 30.59 -3.03
C ALA A 146 -7.30 30.86 -1.56
N GLU A 147 -8.00 30.28 -0.59
CA GLU A 147 -7.65 30.38 0.83
C GLU A 147 -6.30 29.71 1.13
N ILE A 148 -6.01 28.55 0.51
CA ILE A 148 -4.73 27.85 0.65
C ILE A 148 -3.58 28.73 0.11
N ILE A 149 -3.75 29.37 -1.05
CA ILE A 149 -2.76 30.26 -1.64
C ILE A 149 -2.53 31.49 -0.75
N ALA A 150 -3.60 32.11 -0.23
CA ALA A 150 -3.50 33.26 0.67
C ALA A 150 -2.76 32.92 1.97
N TYR A 151 -3.09 31.78 2.59
CA TYR A 151 -2.44 31.31 3.81
C TYR A 151 -0.95 30.98 3.59
N ASN A 152 -0.61 30.28 2.51
CA ASN A 152 0.79 29.99 2.17
C ASN A 152 1.60 31.27 1.90
N LYS A 153 0.98 32.28 1.28
CA LYS A 153 1.61 33.60 1.07
C LYS A 153 1.87 34.34 2.39
N GLN A 154 0.93 34.29 3.33
CA GLN A 154 1.12 34.84 4.67
C GLN A 154 2.26 34.13 5.41
N LEU A 155 2.26 32.79 5.41
CA LEU A 155 3.30 31.98 6.07
C LEU A 155 4.70 32.22 5.46
N ALA A 156 4.80 32.46 4.16
CA ALA A 156 6.05 32.84 3.51
C ALA A 156 6.55 34.23 3.94
N ALA A 157 5.63 35.21 4.09
CA ALA A 157 5.97 36.54 4.58
C ALA A 157 6.41 36.50 6.06
N GLU A 158 5.72 35.73 6.89
CA GLU A 158 6.05 35.53 8.31
C GLU A 158 7.43 34.87 8.49
N ARG A 159 7.71 33.80 7.72
CA ARG A 159 9.04 33.16 7.69
C ARG A 159 10.15 34.10 7.24
N LYS A 160 9.87 34.98 6.25
CA LYS A 160 10.83 36.01 5.81
C LYS A 160 11.10 37.02 6.92
N ALA A 161 10.05 37.57 7.55
CA ALA A 161 10.18 38.50 8.66
C ALA A 161 10.92 37.90 9.86
N ALA A 162 10.64 36.64 10.22
CA ALA A 162 11.34 35.92 11.27
C ALA A 162 12.83 35.72 10.94
N LYS A 163 13.18 35.43 9.69
CA LYS A 163 14.57 35.31 9.24
C LYS A 163 15.32 36.65 9.26
N GLU A 164 14.66 37.74 8.88
CA GLU A 164 15.21 39.10 8.96
C GLU A 164 15.40 39.56 10.41
N ALA A 165 14.46 39.24 11.31
CA ALA A 165 14.59 39.49 12.74
C ALA A 165 15.74 38.68 13.37
N ALA A 166 15.87 37.40 13.03
CA ALA A 166 16.97 36.54 13.50
C ALA A 166 18.34 37.03 12.99
N ALA A 167 18.43 37.45 11.72
CA ALA A 167 19.65 38.03 11.16
C ALA A 167 20.05 39.34 11.86
N LYS A 168 19.07 40.20 12.18
CA LYS A 168 19.30 41.44 12.94
C LYS A 168 19.78 41.15 14.37
N ALA A 169 19.17 40.20 15.07
CA ALA A 169 19.60 39.78 16.40
C ALA A 169 21.03 39.20 16.41
N ALA A 170 21.38 38.39 15.39
CA ALA A 170 22.73 37.86 15.24
C ALA A 170 23.78 38.96 14.96
N ALA A 171 23.43 39.96 14.15
CA ALA A 171 24.31 41.11 13.89
C ALA A 171 24.53 41.99 15.13
N GLU A 172 23.52 42.13 15.98
CA GLU A 172 23.62 42.90 17.24
C GLU A 172 24.46 42.17 18.30
N ALA A 173 24.39 40.83 18.34
CA ALA A 173 25.24 39.99 19.19
C ALA A 173 26.71 39.91 18.72
N ALA A 174 27.01 40.26 17.46
CA ALA A 174 28.35 40.16 16.87
C ALA A 174 29.23 41.43 17.04
N ARG A 175 28.82 42.40 17.88
CA ARG A 175 29.58 43.64 18.10
C ARG A 175 30.71 43.39 19.12
N PRO A 176 32.00 43.52 18.74
CA PRO A 176 33.11 43.12 19.61
C PRO A 176 33.35 44.09 20.77
N ALA A 177 33.71 43.54 21.94
CA ALA A 177 34.31 44.25 23.06
C ALA A 177 35.82 44.47 22.81
N PRO A 178 36.47 45.48 23.43
CA PRO A 178 37.86 45.81 23.14
C PRO A 178 38.84 44.73 23.59
N ILE A 179 39.89 44.53 22.79
CA ILE A 179 40.87 43.45 22.89
C ILE A 179 42.05 43.87 23.79
N VAL A 180 42.52 42.94 24.62
CA VAL A 180 43.88 42.95 25.18
C VAL A 180 44.63 41.76 24.60
N VAL A 181 45.84 41.99 24.09
CA VAL A 181 46.71 40.98 23.48
C VAL A 181 47.86 40.70 24.45
N GLU A 182 48.18 39.42 24.68
CA GLU A 182 49.49 39.03 25.20
C GLU A 182 49.97 37.77 24.45
N GLU A 183 51.24 37.78 24.09
CA GLU A 183 51.83 37.01 22.99
C GLU A 183 53.04 36.22 23.51
N HIS A 184 53.24 34.97 23.08
CA HIS A 184 54.41 34.17 23.48
C HIS A 184 54.90 33.21 22.39
N HIS A 185 56.23 33.14 22.23
CA HIS A 185 57.03 32.41 21.23
C HIS A 185 57.51 31.01 21.75
N GLU A 186 58.02 30.03 20.98
CA GLU A 186 58.45 30.00 19.55
C GLU A 186 58.35 28.58 18.86
N LEU A 187 59.30 28.27 17.97
CA LEU A 187 59.51 27.17 16.98
C LEU A 187 60.65 26.20 17.42
N PRO A 188 61.20 25.22 16.61
CA PRO A 188 60.92 24.81 15.21
C PRO A 188 60.86 23.29 14.84
N ASP A 189 60.29 23.03 13.64
CA ASP A 189 60.54 22.02 12.57
C ASP A 189 61.03 20.55 12.79
N LEU A 190 60.36 19.63 12.05
CA LEU A 190 61.06 18.61 11.24
C LEU A 190 60.26 18.10 10.00
N VAL A 191 60.69 18.55 8.81
CA VAL A 191 60.70 17.92 7.45
C VAL A 191 59.45 17.26 6.80
N HIS A 192 59.02 17.84 5.66
CA HIS A 192 58.79 17.28 4.30
C HIS A 192 58.16 15.87 4.09
N VAL A 193 57.35 15.53 3.07
CA VAL A 193 56.55 16.13 1.96
C VAL A 193 56.23 14.95 0.99
N GLU A 194 54.94 14.66 0.72
CA GLU A 194 54.33 14.04 -0.50
C GLU A 194 54.93 12.74 -1.16
N PRO A 195 54.32 12.11 -2.21
CA PRO A 195 53.03 12.37 -2.90
C PRO A 195 52.08 11.14 -3.08
N LEU A 196 50.88 11.43 -3.61
CA LEU A 196 49.93 10.48 -4.23
C LEU A 196 50.33 10.18 -5.70
N PRO A 197 50.12 8.96 -6.26
CA PRO A 197 49.39 8.92 -7.56
C PRO A 197 48.55 7.65 -7.87
N THR A 198 47.29 7.90 -8.26
CA THR A 198 46.45 7.32 -9.34
C THR A 198 46.73 5.97 -10.07
N LYS A 199 45.69 5.09 -10.06
CA LYS A 199 45.12 4.26 -11.19
C LYS A 199 46.03 3.21 -11.91
N PRO A 200 45.54 2.26 -12.76
CA PRO A 200 44.16 1.92 -13.22
C PRO A 200 43.75 0.42 -13.06
N ALA A 201 42.61 0.02 -13.65
CA ALA A 201 42.02 -1.34 -13.62
C ALA A 201 42.66 -2.37 -14.58
N PRO A 202 42.33 -3.68 -14.46
CA PRO A 202 41.52 -4.28 -15.54
C PRO A 202 40.47 -5.35 -15.12
N LYS A 203 39.60 -5.66 -16.09
CA LYS A 203 38.45 -6.58 -16.01
C LYS A 203 38.85 -8.07 -15.92
N LYS A 204 38.02 -8.90 -15.28
CA LYS A 204 37.81 -10.31 -15.67
C LYS A 204 36.33 -10.61 -15.84
N SER A 205 35.96 -11.01 -17.06
CA SER A 205 34.65 -11.59 -17.38
C SER A 205 34.56 -13.03 -16.87
N ARG A 206 33.40 -13.42 -16.34
CA ARG A 206 33.04 -14.84 -16.22
C ARG A 206 31.59 -15.04 -16.64
N THR A 207 31.42 -15.87 -17.67
CA THR A 207 30.12 -16.20 -18.28
C THR A 207 29.32 -17.19 -17.42
N THR A 208 28.01 -17.24 -17.69
CA THR A 208 27.06 -18.32 -17.35
C THR A 208 26.89 -18.74 -15.87
N LYS A 209 25.81 -18.25 -15.25
CA LYS A 209 24.73 -19.13 -14.76
C LYS A 209 23.43 -18.32 -14.60
N LYS A 210 22.32 -18.86 -15.11
CA LYS A 210 20.96 -18.36 -14.83
C LYS A 210 20.67 -18.61 -13.34
N PRO A 211 20.36 -17.60 -12.51
CA PRO A 211 19.89 -17.83 -11.15
C PRO A 211 18.52 -18.53 -11.18
N ALA A 212 18.25 -19.39 -10.19
CA ALA A 212 16.89 -19.85 -9.95
C ALA A 212 16.05 -18.69 -9.40
N ALA A 213 14.75 -18.70 -9.69
CA ALA A 213 13.83 -17.68 -9.18
C ALA A 213 13.90 -17.63 -7.65
N VAL A 214 14.19 -16.46 -7.10
CA VAL A 214 14.35 -16.29 -5.64
C VAL A 214 12.96 -16.10 -5.07
N ALA A 215 12.44 -17.12 -4.38
CA ALA A 215 11.20 -17.01 -3.63
C ALA A 215 11.38 -15.99 -2.50
N VAL A 216 10.83 -14.80 -2.69
CA VAL A 216 10.75 -13.75 -1.66
C VAL A 216 9.61 -14.12 -0.73
N ASP A 217 9.92 -14.29 0.55
CA ASP A 217 8.90 -14.55 1.56
C ASP A 217 8.09 -13.28 1.84
N MET A 218 6.77 -13.36 1.70
CA MET A 218 5.86 -12.24 1.88
C MET A 218 5.64 -11.92 3.37
N GLU A 219 5.72 -12.92 4.25
CA GLU A 219 5.58 -12.75 5.71
C GLU A 219 6.82 -12.03 6.29
N GLU A 220 7.99 -12.18 5.65
CA GLU A 220 9.19 -11.38 5.98
C GLU A 220 9.19 -9.99 5.33
N LEU A 221 8.65 -9.86 4.11
CA LEU A 221 8.67 -8.60 3.34
C LEU A 221 7.75 -7.54 3.94
N GLU A 222 6.58 -7.92 4.43
CA GLU A 222 5.60 -7.02 5.03
C GLU A 222 6.12 -6.20 6.23
N PRO A 223 6.68 -6.78 7.31
CA PRO A 223 7.17 -6.00 8.45
C PRO A 223 8.36 -5.10 8.10
N VAL A 224 9.20 -5.50 7.12
CA VAL A 224 10.31 -4.66 6.64
C VAL A 224 9.78 -3.50 5.78
N PHE A 225 8.77 -3.74 4.95
CA PHE A 225 8.05 -2.71 4.20
C PHE A 225 7.40 -1.68 5.15
N GLU A 226 6.68 -2.12 6.19
CA GLU A 226 6.00 -1.21 7.12
C GLU A 226 6.98 -0.38 7.95
N LYS A 227 8.14 -0.95 8.30
CA LYS A 227 9.28 -0.23 8.90
C LYS A 227 9.76 0.90 7.98
N TRP A 228 10.03 0.62 6.69
CA TRP A 228 10.49 1.64 5.73
C TRP A 228 9.42 2.69 5.43
N TYR A 229 8.17 2.27 5.23
CA TYR A 229 7.04 3.16 5.00
C TYR A 229 6.81 4.11 6.20
N SER A 230 6.89 3.58 7.43
CA SER A 230 6.79 4.37 8.66
C SER A 230 7.97 5.32 8.84
N ASN A 231 9.18 4.93 8.41
CA ASN A 231 10.35 5.81 8.44
C ASN A 231 10.14 7.05 7.57
N PHE A 232 9.76 6.86 6.31
CA PHE A 232 9.39 7.96 5.39
C PHE A 232 8.17 8.79 5.84
N TYR A 233 7.40 8.32 6.81
CA TYR A 233 6.32 9.09 7.44
C TYR A 233 6.83 9.97 8.60
N ARG A 234 7.85 9.53 9.34
CA ARG A 234 8.39 10.24 10.51
C ARG A 234 9.39 11.34 10.14
N THR A 235 10.23 11.11 9.13
CA THR A 235 11.21 12.10 8.68
C THR A 235 10.63 12.97 7.57
N HIS A 236 10.08 14.13 7.95
CA HIS A 236 9.50 15.09 7.01
C HIS A 236 10.49 15.66 5.97
N ASP A 237 11.81 15.46 6.16
CA ASP A 237 12.90 15.91 5.28
C ASP A 237 13.35 14.85 4.24
N ASP A 238 13.24 13.55 4.55
CA ASP A 238 13.83 12.48 3.72
C ASP A 238 13.02 12.15 2.47
N ASN A 239 11.79 12.67 2.36
CA ASN A 239 10.90 12.42 1.22
C ASN A 239 11.37 13.12 -0.07
N ASP A 240 12.48 13.84 -0.02
CA ASP A 240 13.20 14.41 -1.16
C ASP A 240 14.67 13.94 -1.25
N SER A 241 15.06 12.96 -0.43
CA SER A 241 16.39 12.34 -0.45
C SER A 241 16.69 11.69 -1.80
N LYS A 242 17.98 11.56 -2.11
CA LYS A 242 18.43 10.97 -3.37
C LYS A 242 18.02 9.50 -3.43
N GLU A 243 18.16 8.81 -2.30
CA GLU A 243 17.88 7.40 -2.07
C GLU A 243 16.38 7.11 -2.28
N TYR A 244 15.50 7.95 -1.73
CA TYR A 244 14.05 7.88 -1.99
C TYR A 244 13.74 8.03 -3.48
N ARG A 245 14.27 9.07 -4.13
CA ARG A 245 14.04 9.35 -5.56
C ARG A 245 14.62 8.26 -6.48
N GLU A 246 15.71 7.61 -6.09
CA GLU A 246 16.29 6.45 -6.80
C GLU A 246 15.48 5.17 -6.57
N ALA A 247 14.94 4.95 -5.37
CA ALA A 247 14.04 3.83 -5.08
C ALA A 247 12.72 3.91 -5.88
N VAL A 248 12.07 5.08 -5.94
CA VAL A 248 10.87 5.31 -6.78
C VAL A 248 11.15 5.00 -8.25
N LYS A 249 12.23 5.57 -8.81
CA LYS A 249 12.64 5.30 -10.20
C LYS A 249 12.95 3.82 -10.44
N THR A 250 13.54 3.14 -9.46
CA THR A 250 13.85 1.71 -9.53
C THR A 250 12.57 0.87 -9.56
N PHE A 251 11.55 1.22 -8.75
CA PHE A 251 10.24 0.58 -8.79
C PHE A 251 9.59 0.74 -10.16
N ASP A 252 9.55 1.97 -10.68
CA ASP A 252 9.00 2.31 -11.99
C ASP A 252 9.68 1.55 -13.14
N GLN A 253 11.02 1.50 -13.10
CA GLN A 253 11.83 0.88 -14.14
C GLN A 253 11.71 -0.64 -14.08
N LYS A 254 11.79 -1.25 -12.89
CA LYS A 254 11.66 -2.71 -12.76
C LYS A 254 10.25 -3.18 -13.09
N SER A 255 9.20 -2.50 -12.62
CA SER A 255 7.80 -2.87 -12.94
C SER A 255 7.48 -2.91 -14.44
N LYS A 256 8.24 -2.16 -15.26
CA LYS A 256 8.09 -2.11 -16.73
C LYS A 256 8.98 -3.12 -17.47
N ASN A 257 10.11 -3.54 -16.90
CA ASN A 257 11.18 -4.25 -17.63
C ASN A 257 11.59 -5.59 -17.00
N ASP A 258 11.16 -5.89 -15.78
CA ASP A 258 11.55 -7.07 -15.00
C ASP A 258 10.28 -7.87 -14.61
N PRO A 259 9.96 -8.95 -15.34
CA PRO A 259 8.80 -9.79 -15.06
C PRO A 259 8.85 -10.49 -13.69
N GLU A 260 10.05 -10.74 -13.13
CA GLU A 260 10.21 -11.35 -11.82
C GLU A 260 9.86 -10.32 -10.74
N PHE A 261 10.36 -9.09 -10.85
CA PHE A 261 9.95 -7.98 -9.97
C PHE A 261 8.44 -7.71 -10.04
N SER A 262 7.85 -7.64 -11.23
CA SER A 262 6.40 -7.45 -11.38
C SER A 262 5.58 -8.62 -10.81
N SER A 263 6.11 -9.85 -10.83
CA SER A 263 5.49 -10.99 -10.13
C SER A 263 5.55 -10.82 -8.62
N ILE A 264 6.69 -10.39 -8.05
CA ILE A 264 6.84 -10.15 -6.61
C ILE A 264 5.92 -9.00 -6.15
N VAL A 265 5.81 -7.91 -6.94
CA VAL A 265 4.85 -6.82 -6.69
C VAL A 265 3.41 -7.34 -6.67
N GLN A 266 3.02 -8.20 -7.62
CA GLN A 266 1.68 -8.78 -7.68
C GLN A 266 1.41 -9.73 -6.50
N GLN A 267 2.39 -10.54 -6.10
CA GLN A 267 2.28 -11.42 -4.93
C GLN A 267 2.12 -10.62 -3.64
N PHE A 268 2.91 -9.56 -3.45
CA PHE A 268 2.81 -8.67 -2.30
C PHE A 268 1.48 -7.89 -2.25
N THR A 269 1.01 -7.42 -3.41
CA THR A 269 -0.32 -6.80 -3.58
C THR A 269 -1.44 -7.76 -3.17
N ASN A 270 -1.34 -9.03 -3.58
CA ASN A 270 -2.32 -10.06 -3.23
C ASN A 270 -2.27 -10.40 -1.73
N HIS A 271 -1.08 -10.50 -1.14
CA HIS A 271 -0.86 -10.76 0.29
C HIS A 271 -1.46 -9.66 1.17
N ARG A 272 -1.10 -8.40 0.92
CA ARG A 272 -1.66 -7.23 1.62
C ARG A 272 -3.12 -6.93 1.28
N CYS A 273 -3.64 -7.53 0.21
CA CYS A 273 -4.95 -7.21 -0.38
C CYS A 273 -5.10 -5.73 -0.78
N ASP A 274 -3.99 -5.03 -1.05
CA ASP A 274 -3.95 -3.59 -1.36
C ASP A 274 -2.83 -3.27 -2.35
N PHE A 275 -3.00 -2.21 -3.15
CA PHE A 275 -2.06 -1.80 -4.20
C PHE A 275 -0.98 -0.87 -3.67
N ILE A 276 0.24 -0.99 -4.20
CA ILE A 276 1.26 0.05 -4.09
C ILE A 276 0.77 1.27 -4.89
N SER A 277 0.27 2.27 -4.18
CA SER A 277 -0.54 3.36 -4.74
C SER A 277 0.18 4.72 -4.78
N SER A 278 1.30 4.82 -4.06
CA SER A 278 2.08 6.04 -3.88
C SER A 278 3.58 5.83 -4.03
N ASP A 279 4.29 6.87 -4.45
CA ASP A 279 5.76 6.90 -4.53
C ASP A 279 6.43 6.47 -3.22
N ARG A 280 5.82 6.77 -2.07
CA ARG A 280 6.34 6.37 -0.75
C ARG A 280 6.24 4.86 -0.51
N GLU A 281 5.17 4.22 -0.97
CA GLU A 281 5.04 2.76 -0.92
C GLU A 281 5.97 2.09 -1.94
N ALA A 282 6.09 2.66 -3.14
CA ALA A 282 7.04 2.20 -4.16
C ALA A 282 8.49 2.23 -3.65
N ALA A 283 8.89 3.33 -3.00
CA ALA A 283 10.20 3.45 -2.35
C ALA A 283 10.38 2.45 -1.21
N ALA A 284 9.41 2.37 -0.28
CA ALA A 284 9.46 1.45 0.86
C ALA A 284 9.56 -0.02 0.42
N PHE A 285 8.85 -0.40 -0.64
CA PHE A 285 8.90 -1.74 -1.22
C PHE A 285 10.27 -2.07 -1.81
N VAL A 286 10.86 -1.18 -2.60
CA VAL A 286 12.20 -1.39 -3.17
C VAL A 286 13.26 -1.50 -2.05
N MET A 287 13.21 -0.62 -1.05
CA MET A 287 14.15 -0.65 0.08
C MET A 287 13.99 -1.90 0.95
N ALA A 288 12.76 -2.37 1.18
CA ALA A 288 12.52 -3.60 1.92
C ALA A 288 12.97 -4.85 1.17
N LEU A 289 12.73 -4.90 -0.15
CA LEU A 289 13.22 -5.97 -1.03
C LEU A 289 14.75 -6.01 -1.06
N ASP A 290 15.40 -4.83 -1.12
CA ASP A 290 16.86 -4.71 -1.11
C ASP A 290 17.46 -5.09 0.24
N GLU A 291 16.87 -4.66 1.36
CA GLU A 291 17.27 -5.08 2.72
C GLU A 291 17.18 -6.61 2.89
N LEU A 292 16.12 -7.25 2.39
CA LEU A 292 15.97 -8.71 2.43
C LEU A 292 16.91 -9.45 1.49
N ASN A 293 17.15 -8.91 0.28
CA ASN A 293 18.14 -9.47 -0.64
C ASN A 293 19.56 -9.35 -0.08
N HIS A 294 19.90 -8.24 0.58
CA HIS A 294 21.19 -8.08 1.25
C HIS A 294 21.35 -9.03 2.45
N LYS A 295 20.29 -9.27 3.24
CA LYS A 295 20.31 -10.30 4.29
C LYS A 295 20.52 -11.72 3.73
N ARG A 296 19.83 -12.06 2.63
CA ARG A 296 19.94 -13.37 1.95
C ARG A 296 21.27 -13.58 1.21
N ASN A 297 21.94 -12.51 0.79
CA ASN A 297 23.22 -12.56 0.06
C ASN A 297 24.44 -12.12 0.89
N ALA A 298 24.27 -11.88 2.20
CA ALA A 298 25.40 -11.70 3.09
C ALA A 298 26.23 -12.99 3.10
N PRO A 299 27.57 -12.92 2.95
CA PRO A 299 28.39 -14.12 3.04
C PRO A 299 28.23 -14.69 4.45
N GLU A 300 27.70 -15.92 4.52
CA GLU A 300 27.63 -16.69 5.75
C GLU A 300 29.05 -16.79 6.31
N MET A 301 29.29 -16.08 7.41
CA MET A 301 30.54 -16.17 8.17
C MET A 301 30.59 -17.56 8.76
N VAL A 302 31.19 -18.48 8.01
CA VAL A 302 31.44 -19.86 8.40
C VAL A 302 32.00 -19.83 9.83
N PRO A 303 31.37 -20.47 10.83
CA PRO A 303 31.90 -20.47 12.18
C PRO A 303 33.28 -21.13 12.14
N SER A 304 34.31 -20.30 12.33
CA SER A 304 35.69 -20.70 12.14
C SER A 304 36.04 -21.78 13.16
N VAL A 305 36.42 -22.95 12.65
CA VAL A 305 37.27 -23.97 13.27
C VAL A 305 37.02 -24.21 14.77
N GLN A 306 36.34 -25.32 15.04
CA GLN A 306 36.47 -26.16 16.24
C GLN A 306 37.46 -25.62 17.30
N GLN A 307 36.92 -25.08 18.40
CA GLN A 307 37.64 -25.18 19.67
C GLN A 307 37.77 -26.67 19.98
N LEU A 308 38.94 -27.23 19.67
CA LEU A 308 39.36 -28.51 20.20
C LEU A 308 39.63 -28.31 21.68
N ASP A 309 38.81 -28.92 22.53
CA ASP A 309 38.98 -28.93 23.98
C ASP A 309 40.27 -29.68 24.34
N PHE A 310 41.37 -28.92 24.45
CA PHE A 310 42.71 -29.45 24.73
C PHE A 310 42.89 -30.02 26.15
N GLU A 311 41.83 -30.02 26.98
CA GLU A 311 41.84 -30.61 28.32
C GLU A 311 41.55 -32.13 28.33
N SER A 312 41.16 -32.73 27.19
CA SER A 312 40.86 -34.18 27.10
C SER A 312 42.04 -35.05 26.58
N ILE A 313 43.23 -34.48 26.40
CA ILE A 313 44.44 -35.22 25.96
C ILE A 313 45.57 -35.11 27.00
N ALA A 314 45.22 -35.19 28.29
CA ALA A 314 46.16 -35.30 29.41
C ALA A 314 45.97 -36.57 30.26
N ALA A 315 45.10 -37.50 29.83
CA ALA A 315 44.75 -38.72 30.58
C ALA A 315 45.24 -40.04 29.95
N ASN A 316 45.98 -40.01 28.83
CA ASN A 316 46.34 -41.21 28.07
C ASN A 316 47.83 -41.29 27.68
N LEU A 317 48.70 -40.74 28.52
CA LEU A 317 50.17 -40.83 28.38
C LEU A 317 50.87 -41.20 29.70
N LEU A 318 50.25 -42.14 30.42
CA LEU A 318 50.85 -42.88 31.54
C LEU A 318 50.46 -44.37 31.43
N ALA A 319 50.85 -44.97 30.30
CA ALA A 319 50.94 -46.41 30.05
C ALA A 319 52.04 -46.65 29.00
#